data_AF-A0A6N2NDJ6-F1
#
_entry.id   AF-A0A6N2NDJ6-F1
#
_cell.length_a   1.000
_cell.length_b   1.000
_cell.length_c   1.000
_cell.angle_alpha   90.00
_cell.angle_beta   90.00
_cell.angle_gamma   90.00
#
_symmetry.space_group_name_H-M   'P 1'
#
loop_
_entity.id
_entity.type
_entity.pdbx_description
1 polymer ?
#
loop_
_entity_poly.entity_id
_entity_poly.type
_entity_poly.pdbx_seq_one_letter_code
_entity_poly.pdbx_strand_id
1 'polypeptide(L)'
;MASSKLSPCLIFLQLIFLLFVFNSANAQLKVGFYKDTCPQAEAIVKKVMDQVMKVAPSLSGPLLRMHFHDCFVRGCDGSVLLNSSTGQAEKDSPPNLSLRGYQVIDRVKTALEKECPGVVSCADALAIVARDVTVATMGPFWEVETGRRDGRVSNFSEPLTNLPPFFANISQLISMFRSKGLSVKDLVVLSGGHTIGTSHCSSFTSRLYNSTGKDGTDPTLDSEYIAKLKSKCKVGDQTTLVEMDPGSVRTFDNSYYTLVAKRRGLFQSDAALLDNSETKAYVKLQSAATHRSTFFKDFGVSMRNMGRVGVLTGKAGEIRKLSPCLIFLQLIFLLFVFNSANAQLKVGFYKDTCPQAEAIVKKVMDQVMKVAPSLSGPLLRMHFHDCFVRGCDGSVLLNSSTGQAEKDSPPNLSLRGYQVIDRVKTALEKECPGVVSCADALAIVARDVTVATMGPFWEVETGRRDGRVSNFSEPLTNLPHRFLQTYRN
;
A
#
# COMPACT_ATOMS: atom_id res chain seq x y z
N MET A 1 -41.43 -28.94 59.13
CA MET A 1 -40.62 -28.58 57.94
C MET A 1 -41.11 -27.24 57.43
N ALA A 2 -40.41 -26.15 57.74
CA ALA A 2 -40.78 -24.82 57.27
C ALA A 2 -40.12 -24.59 55.91
N SER A 3 -40.94 -24.53 54.84
CA SER A 3 -40.47 -24.19 53.50
C SER A 3 -40.17 -22.69 53.45
N SER A 4 -38.90 -22.32 53.44
CA SER A 4 -38.47 -20.94 53.23
C SER A 4 -38.87 -20.48 51.82
N LYS A 5 -39.86 -19.58 51.73
CA LYS A 5 -40.22 -18.94 50.47
C LYS A 5 -39.11 -17.94 50.12
N LEU A 6 -38.35 -18.24 49.06
CA LEU A 6 -37.38 -17.30 48.49
C LEU A 6 -38.11 -16.03 48.04
N SER A 7 -37.60 -14.87 48.45
CA SER A 7 -38.16 -13.56 48.11
C SER A 7 -38.13 -13.36 46.58
N PRO A 8 -39.22 -12.87 45.95
CA PRO A 8 -39.24 -12.56 44.52
C PRO A 8 -38.12 -11.61 44.09
N CYS A 9 -37.67 -10.75 45.00
CA CYS A 9 -36.56 -9.81 44.78
C CYS A 9 -35.20 -10.52 44.60
N LEU A 10 -34.97 -11.62 45.33
CA LEU A 10 -33.74 -12.43 45.21
C LEU A 10 -33.69 -13.20 43.89
N ILE A 11 -34.83 -13.68 43.41
CA ILE A 11 -34.94 -14.36 42.10
C ILE A 11 -34.73 -13.35 40.96
N PHE A 12 -35.27 -12.14 41.09
CA PHE A 12 -35.07 -11.07 40.12
C PHE A 12 -33.61 -10.58 40.06
N LEU A 13 -32.94 -10.44 41.22
CA LEU A 13 -31.50 -10.12 41.26
C LEU A 13 -30.64 -11.23 40.67
N GLN A 14 -30.96 -12.51 40.92
CA GLN A 14 -30.26 -13.64 40.31
C GLN A 14 -30.45 -13.69 38.78
N LEU A 15 -31.64 -13.37 38.27
CA LEU A 15 -31.91 -13.27 36.83
C LEU A 15 -31.16 -12.10 36.18
N ILE A 16 -31.06 -10.95 36.84
CA ILE A 16 -30.23 -9.82 36.37
C ILE A 16 -28.74 -10.20 36.37
N PHE A 17 -28.26 -10.88 37.42
CA PHE A 17 -26.87 -11.35 37.48
C PHE A 17 -26.58 -12.39 36.38
N LEU A 18 -27.52 -13.30 36.09
CA LEU A 18 -27.44 -14.23 34.96
C LEU A 18 -27.41 -13.50 33.60
N LEU A 19 -28.17 -12.40 33.42
CA LEU A 19 -28.10 -11.55 32.22
C LEU A 19 -26.76 -10.83 32.06
N PHE A 20 -26.04 -10.53 33.15
CA PHE A 20 -24.67 -9.97 33.10
C PHE A 20 -23.57 -11.03 32.96
N VAL A 21 -23.86 -12.31 33.24
CA VAL A 21 -22.92 -13.44 33.14
C VAL A 21 -22.93 -14.09 31.75
N PHE A 22 -23.92 -13.80 30.89
CA PHE A 22 -23.87 -14.20 29.48
C PHE A 22 -22.86 -13.35 28.68
N ASN A 23 -21.60 -13.77 28.79
CA ASN A 23 -20.55 -13.73 27.77
C ASN A 23 -20.24 -12.36 27.14
N SER A 24 -19.33 -11.63 27.79
CA SER A 24 -18.23 -11.02 27.02
C SER A 24 -17.37 -12.14 26.43
N ALA A 25 -17.88 -12.85 25.41
CA ALA A 25 -17.04 -13.71 24.61
C ALA A 25 -16.02 -12.81 23.91
N ASN A 26 -14.78 -12.80 24.41
CA ASN A 26 -13.67 -12.23 23.65
C ASN A 26 -13.66 -12.98 22.32
N ALA A 27 -14.06 -12.29 21.25
CA ALA A 27 -14.14 -12.88 19.93
C ALA A 27 -12.70 -13.20 19.48
N GLN A 28 -12.26 -14.45 19.70
CA GLN A 28 -10.95 -14.92 19.26
C GLN A 28 -10.89 -14.95 17.73
N LEU A 29 -9.69 -14.91 17.19
CA LEU A 29 -9.50 -15.09 15.76
C LEU A 29 -10.04 -16.45 15.33
N LYS A 30 -10.75 -16.50 14.21
CA LYS A 30 -11.23 -17.76 13.62
C LYS A 30 -11.25 -17.67 12.11
N VAL A 31 -11.06 -18.81 11.46
CA VAL A 31 -11.35 -18.93 10.02
C VAL A 31 -12.86 -18.71 9.82
N GLY A 32 -13.21 -17.92 8.80
CA GLY A 32 -14.60 -17.58 8.53
C GLY A 32 -15.23 -16.69 9.61
N PHE A 33 -14.46 -15.80 10.24
CA PHE A 33 -14.99 -14.88 11.27
C PHE A 33 -16.21 -14.09 10.79
N TYR A 34 -16.15 -13.63 9.54
CA TYR A 34 -17.18 -12.82 8.90
C TYR A 34 -18.29 -13.61 8.20
N LYS A 35 -18.34 -14.94 8.33
CA LYS A 35 -19.28 -15.78 7.56
C LYS A 35 -20.76 -15.38 7.73
N ASP A 36 -21.13 -14.85 8.90
CA ASP A 36 -22.51 -14.48 9.24
C ASP A 36 -22.75 -12.95 9.12
N THR A 37 -21.69 -12.14 9.24
CA THR A 37 -21.80 -10.66 9.31
C THR A 37 -21.36 -9.95 8.04
N CYS A 38 -20.45 -10.54 7.27
CA CYS A 38 -20.04 -10.08 5.95
C CYS A 38 -19.55 -11.29 5.11
N PRO A 39 -20.48 -12.15 4.64
CA PRO A 39 -20.11 -13.40 3.96
C PRO A 39 -19.25 -13.21 2.71
N GLN A 40 -19.33 -12.03 2.08
CA GLN A 40 -18.58 -11.68 0.87
C GLN A 40 -17.21 -11.05 1.16
N ALA A 41 -16.80 -10.89 2.41
CA ALA A 41 -15.58 -10.15 2.77
C ALA A 41 -14.34 -10.62 2.00
N GLU A 42 -13.98 -11.91 2.10
CA GLU A 42 -12.80 -12.46 1.42
C GLU A 42 -12.93 -12.42 -0.11
N ALA A 43 -14.14 -12.64 -0.65
CA ALA A 43 -14.39 -12.55 -2.09
C ALA A 43 -14.20 -11.13 -2.64
N ILE A 44 -14.60 -10.11 -1.86
CA ILE A 44 -14.40 -8.70 -2.19
C ILE A 44 -12.91 -8.35 -2.21
N VAL A 45 -12.16 -8.75 -1.17
CA VAL A 45 -10.72 -8.51 -1.12
C VAL A 45 -10.04 -9.16 -2.32
N LYS A 46 -10.35 -10.43 -2.59
CA LYS A 46 -9.80 -11.15 -3.74
C LYS A 46 -10.09 -10.46 -5.06
N LYS A 47 -11.32 -9.99 -5.28
CA LYS A 47 -11.69 -9.27 -6.51
C LYS A 47 -10.87 -7.99 -6.70
N VAL A 48 -10.66 -7.22 -5.63
CA VAL A 48 -9.81 -6.02 -5.69
C VAL A 48 -8.37 -6.39 -5.98
N MET A 49 -7.85 -7.42 -5.31
CA MET A 49 -6.48 -7.90 -5.52
C MET A 49 -6.25 -8.43 -6.93
N ASP A 50 -7.17 -9.20 -7.50
CA ASP A 50 -7.09 -9.68 -8.89
C ASP A 50 -7.03 -8.51 -9.89
N GLN A 51 -7.71 -7.38 -9.60
CA GLN A 51 -7.62 -6.17 -10.43
C GLN A 51 -6.28 -5.46 -10.26
N VAL A 52 -5.80 -5.33 -9.02
CA VAL A 52 -4.51 -4.69 -8.70
C VAL A 52 -3.35 -5.47 -9.33
N MET A 53 -3.36 -6.80 -9.21
CA MET A 53 -2.25 -7.62 -9.71
C MET A 53 -2.14 -7.65 -11.23
N LYS A 54 -3.24 -7.40 -11.96
CA LYS A 54 -3.23 -7.22 -13.42
C LYS A 54 -2.49 -5.96 -13.86
N VAL A 55 -2.63 -4.87 -13.12
CA VAL A 55 -2.11 -3.54 -13.52
C VAL A 55 -0.80 -3.17 -12.82
N ALA A 56 -0.60 -3.66 -11.60
CA ALA A 56 0.52 -3.33 -10.74
C ALA A 56 1.14 -4.59 -10.10
N PRO A 57 1.62 -5.57 -10.88
CA PRO A 57 2.22 -6.80 -10.36
C PRO A 57 3.43 -6.56 -9.44
N SER A 58 4.09 -5.40 -9.58
CA SER A 58 5.22 -4.99 -8.73
C SER A 58 4.83 -4.69 -7.28
N LEU A 59 3.53 -4.58 -6.95
CA LEU A 59 3.06 -4.39 -5.57
C LEU A 59 3.02 -5.70 -4.76
N SER A 60 3.35 -6.84 -5.37
CA SER A 60 3.33 -8.13 -4.70
C SER A 60 4.19 -8.21 -3.44
N GLY A 61 5.50 -8.03 -3.60
CA GLY A 61 6.44 -7.96 -2.48
C GLY A 61 6.10 -6.87 -1.46
N PRO A 62 5.84 -5.60 -1.88
CA PRO A 62 5.47 -4.52 -0.97
C PRO A 62 4.24 -4.79 -0.09
N LEU A 63 3.18 -5.40 -0.63
CA LEU A 63 1.97 -5.70 0.14
C LEU A 63 2.16 -6.85 1.13
N LEU A 64 2.88 -7.91 0.73
CA LEU A 64 3.27 -8.97 1.66
C LEU A 64 4.16 -8.42 2.79
N ARG A 65 5.13 -7.59 2.43
CA ARG A 65 6.02 -6.90 3.37
C ARG A 65 5.26 -5.98 4.33
N MET A 66 4.24 -5.26 3.86
CA MET A 66 3.44 -4.38 4.71
C MET A 66 2.77 -5.15 5.86
N HIS A 67 2.25 -6.36 5.60
CA HIS A 67 1.68 -7.19 6.66
C HIS A 67 2.74 -7.67 7.67
N PHE A 68 3.93 -8.06 7.22
CA PHE A 68 5.04 -8.37 8.12
C PHE A 68 5.40 -7.16 9.00
N HIS A 69 5.49 -5.98 8.39
CA HIS A 69 5.85 -4.74 9.08
C HIS A 69 4.81 -4.33 10.12
N ASP A 70 3.52 -4.52 9.85
CA ASP A 70 2.45 -4.33 10.84
C ASP A 70 2.68 -5.27 12.05
N CYS A 71 2.75 -6.57 11.78
CA CYS A 71 2.84 -7.61 12.80
C CYS A 71 4.07 -7.50 13.71
N PHE A 72 5.21 -7.02 13.19
CA PHE A 72 6.46 -7.01 13.92
C PHE A 72 6.64 -5.79 14.82
N VAL A 73 5.90 -4.68 14.63
CA VAL A 73 6.06 -3.49 15.46
C VAL A 73 5.26 -3.63 16.75
N ARG A 74 3.96 -3.34 16.73
CA ARG A 74 3.07 -3.48 17.91
C ARG A 74 2.32 -4.80 17.92
N GLY A 75 2.08 -5.37 16.74
CA GLY A 75 1.23 -6.55 16.54
C GLY A 75 0.45 -6.40 15.24
N CYS A 76 -0.21 -7.46 14.78
CA CYS A 76 -1.02 -7.41 13.56
C CYS A 76 -2.34 -6.67 13.86
N ASP A 77 -2.29 -5.37 14.08
CA ASP A 77 -3.43 -4.54 14.46
C ASP A 77 -3.69 -3.38 13.47
N GLY A 78 -2.98 -3.35 12.34
CA GLY A 78 -3.14 -2.31 11.33
C GLY A 78 -2.55 -0.95 11.74
N SER A 79 -1.74 -0.86 12.80
CA SER A 79 -1.09 0.38 13.24
C SER A 79 -0.17 0.97 12.18
N VAL A 80 0.40 0.15 11.29
CA VAL A 80 1.21 0.62 10.15
C VAL A 80 0.40 1.48 9.17
N LEU A 81 -0.93 1.33 9.15
CA LEU A 81 -1.84 2.06 8.27
C LEU A 81 -2.30 3.40 8.85
N LEU A 82 -1.92 3.72 10.09
CA LEU A 82 -2.29 4.98 10.73
C LEU A 82 -1.46 6.14 10.17
N ASN A 83 -2.12 7.28 10.03
CA ASN A 83 -1.49 8.53 9.62
C ASN A 83 -1.19 9.40 10.85
N SER A 84 -0.11 10.17 10.79
CA SER A 84 0.18 11.23 11.75
C SER A 84 0.30 12.56 11.01
N SER A 85 -0.37 13.60 11.50
CA SER A 85 -0.25 14.96 10.97
C SER A 85 1.13 15.58 11.26
N THR A 86 1.87 15.03 12.21
CA THR A 86 3.21 15.50 12.62
C THR A 86 4.33 14.60 12.10
N GLY A 87 4.03 13.63 11.25
CA GLY A 87 5.02 12.69 10.71
C GLY A 87 5.59 11.73 11.77
N GLN A 88 4.82 11.46 12.83
CA GLN A 88 5.23 10.61 13.96
C GLN A 88 4.62 9.20 13.94
N ALA A 89 4.04 8.77 12.80
CA ALA A 89 3.49 7.41 12.69
C ALA A 89 4.58 6.40 12.28
N GLU A 90 4.28 5.11 12.44
CA GLU A 90 5.16 4.02 12.03
C GLU A 90 5.55 4.12 10.56
N LYS A 91 4.59 4.46 9.68
CA LYS A 91 4.83 4.55 8.24
C LYS A 91 5.81 5.67 7.83
N ASP A 92 5.99 6.66 8.71
CA ASP A 92 6.93 7.77 8.49
C ASP A 92 8.36 7.40 8.94
N SER A 93 8.53 6.27 9.62
CA SER A 93 9.81 5.77 10.10
C SER A 93 10.69 5.26 8.95
N PRO A 94 12.03 5.45 9.00
CA PRO A 94 12.95 5.03 7.94
C PRO A 94 12.77 3.59 7.42
N PRO A 95 12.53 2.55 8.25
CA PRO A 95 12.28 1.20 7.77
C PRO A 95 11.02 1.08 6.88
N ASN A 96 10.05 1.97 7.05
CA ASN A 96 8.75 1.95 6.40
C ASN A 96 8.63 2.92 5.23
N LEU A 97 9.59 3.83 5.01
CA LEU A 97 9.56 4.79 3.88
C LEU A 97 9.54 4.12 2.51
N SER A 98 10.02 2.88 2.41
CA SER A 98 9.99 2.07 1.18
C SER A 98 8.77 1.15 1.08
N LEU A 99 7.88 1.13 2.08
CA LEU A 99 6.59 0.46 1.95
C LEU A 99 5.72 1.23 0.95
N ARG A 100 5.05 0.49 0.07
CA ARG A 100 4.14 1.04 -0.93
C ARG A 100 2.93 0.13 -1.08
N GLY A 101 1.82 0.70 -1.55
CA GLY A 101 0.55 -0.04 -1.69
C GLY A 101 -0.48 0.25 -0.60
N TYR A 102 -0.27 1.24 0.27
CA TYR A 102 -1.26 1.65 1.29
C TYR A 102 -2.64 1.92 0.67
N GLN A 103 -2.66 2.57 -0.50
CA GLN A 103 -3.87 2.85 -1.27
C GLN A 103 -4.61 1.60 -1.76
N VAL A 104 -3.92 0.46 -1.88
CA VAL A 104 -4.58 -0.82 -2.20
C VAL A 104 -5.40 -1.28 -1.00
N ILE A 105 -4.86 -1.11 0.21
CA ILE A 105 -5.60 -1.42 1.45
C ILE A 105 -6.80 -0.48 1.58
N ASP A 106 -6.66 0.81 1.27
CA ASP A 106 -7.77 1.76 1.25
C ASP A 106 -8.85 1.37 0.24
N ARG A 107 -8.47 0.91 -0.96
CA ARG A 107 -9.41 0.44 -1.99
C ARG A 107 -10.14 -0.82 -1.53
N VAL A 108 -9.43 -1.78 -0.93
CA VAL A 108 -10.03 -2.98 -0.34
C VAL A 108 -11.01 -2.57 0.75
N LYS A 109 -10.59 -1.70 1.66
CA LYS A 109 -11.41 -1.21 2.77
C LYS A 109 -12.65 -0.47 2.28
N THR A 110 -12.53 0.33 1.23
CA THR A 110 -13.66 1.03 0.59
C THR A 110 -14.68 0.03 0.04
N ALA A 111 -14.21 -1.00 -0.66
CA ALA A 111 -15.10 -2.03 -1.20
C ALA A 111 -15.79 -2.83 -0.08
N LEU A 112 -15.09 -3.13 1.01
CA LEU A 112 -15.65 -3.80 2.19
C LEU A 112 -16.68 -2.93 2.91
N GLU A 113 -16.38 -1.65 3.14
CA GLU A 113 -17.30 -0.72 3.81
C GLU A 113 -18.57 -0.46 2.99
N LYS A 114 -18.49 -0.55 1.66
CA LYS A 114 -19.66 -0.46 0.80
C LYS A 114 -20.62 -1.64 0.97
N GLU A 115 -20.09 -2.84 1.19
CA GLU A 115 -20.89 -4.06 1.34
C GLU A 115 -21.34 -4.28 2.79
N CYS A 116 -20.42 -4.12 3.74
CA CYS A 116 -20.63 -4.41 5.15
C CYS A 116 -20.00 -3.30 6.03
N PRO A 117 -20.69 -2.15 6.16
CA PRO A 117 -20.16 -0.98 6.86
C PRO A 117 -19.79 -1.27 8.32
N GLY A 118 -18.58 -0.90 8.73
CA GLY A 118 -18.10 -1.02 10.10
C GLY A 118 -17.92 -2.47 10.60
N VAL A 119 -17.86 -3.46 9.70
CA VAL A 119 -17.75 -4.88 10.09
C VAL A 119 -16.29 -5.37 10.07
N VAL A 120 -15.59 -5.17 8.96
CA VAL A 120 -14.24 -5.74 8.73
C VAL A 120 -13.15 -4.73 9.11
N SER A 121 -12.16 -5.10 9.92
CA SER A 121 -11.05 -4.22 10.31
C SER A 121 -10.06 -3.98 9.16
N CYS A 122 -9.28 -2.89 9.24
CA CYS A 122 -8.15 -2.70 8.34
C CYS A 122 -7.06 -3.75 8.57
N ALA A 123 -6.84 -4.16 9.83
CA ALA A 123 -5.92 -5.25 10.17
C ALA A 123 -6.26 -6.58 9.46
N ASP A 124 -7.54 -6.98 9.45
CA ASP A 124 -7.96 -8.18 8.71
C ASP A 124 -7.90 -7.99 7.20
N ALA A 125 -8.26 -6.81 6.69
CA ALA A 125 -8.09 -6.50 5.27
C ALA A 125 -6.63 -6.67 4.83
N LEU A 126 -5.67 -6.17 5.61
CA LEU A 126 -4.23 -6.31 5.34
C LEU A 126 -3.78 -7.79 5.38
N ALA A 127 -4.23 -8.56 6.37
CA ALA A 127 -3.90 -9.99 6.47
C ALA A 127 -4.45 -10.80 5.28
N ILE A 128 -5.68 -10.51 4.83
CA ILE A 128 -6.28 -11.15 3.65
C ILE A 128 -5.52 -10.73 2.37
N VAL A 129 -5.17 -9.46 2.22
CA VAL A 129 -4.37 -8.96 1.09
C VAL A 129 -3.02 -9.68 1.00
N ALA A 130 -2.33 -9.91 2.12
CA ALA A 130 -1.06 -10.64 2.15
C ALA A 130 -1.20 -12.10 1.64
N ARG A 131 -2.34 -12.75 1.94
CA ARG A 131 -2.67 -14.09 1.41
C ARG A 131 -2.96 -14.04 -0.08
N ASP A 132 -3.83 -13.14 -0.50
CA ASP A 132 -4.26 -13.04 -1.90
C ASP A 132 -3.11 -12.63 -2.82
N VAL A 133 -2.20 -11.78 -2.36
CA VAL A 133 -1.03 -11.38 -3.14
C VAL A 133 -0.04 -12.53 -3.33
N THR A 134 0.12 -13.39 -2.32
CA THR A 134 0.96 -14.59 -2.39
C THR A 134 0.38 -15.60 -3.38
N VAL A 135 -0.95 -15.81 -3.35
CA VAL A 135 -1.64 -16.69 -4.30
C VAL A 135 -1.53 -16.13 -5.73
N ALA A 136 -1.68 -14.81 -5.90
CA ALA A 136 -1.57 -14.18 -7.20
C ALA A 136 -0.16 -14.31 -7.83
N THR A 137 0.87 -14.54 -7.02
CA THR A 137 2.23 -14.84 -7.48
C THR A 137 2.53 -16.35 -7.51
N MET A 138 1.51 -17.21 -7.63
CA MET A 138 1.63 -18.68 -7.67
C MET A 138 2.08 -19.35 -6.36
N GLY A 139 2.06 -18.60 -5.26
CA GLY A 139 2.38 -19.11 -3.94
C GLY A 139 1.23 -19.88 -3.27
N PRO A 140 1.43 -20.31 -2.02
CA PRO A 140 0.42 -21.08 -1.29
C PRO A 140 -0.81 -20.25 -0.95
N PHE A 141 -1.96 -20.93 -0.92
CA PHE A 141 -3.13 -20.47 -0.20
C PHE A 141 -3.07 -20.94 1.26
N TRP A 142 -3.49 -20.08 2.19
CA TRP A 142 -3.83 -20.48 3.55
C TRP A 142 -5.13 -19.82 3.99
N GLU A 143 -5.80 -20.46 4.93
CA GLU A 143 -6.96 -19.87 5.59
C GLU A 143 -6.47 -18.80 6.56
N VAL A 144 -6.93 -17.57 6.34
CA VAL A 144 -6.62 -16.42 7.19
C VAL A 144 -7.60 -16.44 8.37
N GLU A 145 -7.08 -16.56 9.58
CA GLU A 145 -7.90 -16.34 10.77
C GLU A 145 -8.16 -14.84 10.88
N THR A 146 -9.44 -14.46 10.95
CA THR A 146 -9.92 -13.09 11.00
C THR A 146 -10.63 -12.82 12.32
N GLY A 147 -10.97 -11.55 12.59
CA GLY A 147 -11.51 -11.08 13.86
C GLY A 147 -10.61 -10.06 14.57
N ARG A 148 -9.56 -9.56 13.90
CA ARG A 148 -8.67 -8.54 14.46
C ARG A 148 -9.44 -7.23 14.63
N ARG A 149 -9.10 -6.49 15.67
CA ARG A 149 -9.46 -5.08 15.86
C ARG A 149 -8.29 -4.21 15.48
N ASP A 150 -8.61 -3.03 14.96
CA ASP A 150 -7.63 -2.03 14.61
C ASP A 150 -7.05 -1.37 15.87
N GLY A 151 -5.72 -1.21 15.86
CA GLY A 151 -4.97 -0.41 16.81
C GLY A 151 -5.23 1.08 16.64
N ARG A 152 -5.00 1.84 17.72
CA ARG A 152 -5.19 3.30 17.80
C ARG A 152 -3.89 4.08 17.89
N VAL A 153 -2.77 3.39 18.04
CA VAL A 153 -1.47 3.99 18.34
C VAL A 153 -0.50 3.57 17.26
N SER A 154 0.24 4.54 16.74
CA SER A 154 1.32 4.36 15.77
C SER A 154 2.43 5.31 16.16
N ASN A 155 3.67 4.82 16.19
CA ASN A 155 4.81 5.58 16.71
C ASN A 155 6.04 5.42 15.81
N PHE A 156 6.64 6.55 15.42
CA PHE A 156 7.82 6.64 14.56
C PHE A 156 9.03 5.82 15.05
N SER A 157 9.25 5.73 16.37
CA SER A 157 10.42 5.08 16.93
C SER A 157 10.31 3.55 17.03
N GLU A 158 9.09 3.01 17.07
CA GLU A 158 8.86 1.57 17.29
C GLU A 158 9.37 0.69 16.12
N PRO A 159 9.24 1.08 14.83
CA PRO A 159 9.83 0.33 13.72
C PRO A 159 11.35 0.22 13.79
N LEU A 160 12.05 1.25 14.30
CA LEU A 160 13.52 1.25 14.41
C LEU A 160 14.04 0.20 15.39
N THR A 161 13.24 -0.13 16.41
CA THR A 161 13.63 -1.08 17.47
C THR A 161 13.09 -2.48 17.24
N ASN A 162 11.93 -2.60 16.57
CA ASN A 162 11.21 -3.86 16.45
C ASN A 162 11.36 -4.56 15.09
N LEU A 163 11.69 -3.84 14.01
CA LEU A 163 11.87 -4.47 12.70
C LEU A 163 13.28 -5.04 12.55
N PRO A 164 13.43 -6.30 12.13
CA PRO A 164 14.74 -6.88 11.84
C PRO A 164 15.45 -6.08 10.73
N PRO A 165 16.68 -5.56 10.98
CA PRO A 165 17.43 -4.89 9.94
C PRO A 165 17.96 -5.88 8.90
N PHE A 166 18.17 -5.42 7.66
CA PHE A 166 18.76 -6.22 6.57
C PHE A 166 20.20 -6.71 6.87
N PHE A 167 20.86 -6.11 7.86
CA PHE A 167 22.21 -6.49 8.32
C PHE A 167 22.21 -7.36 9.59
N ALA A 168 21.04 -7.78 10.09
CA ALA A 168 20.94 -8.58 11.31
C ALA A 168 21.71 -9.91 11.19
N ASN A 169 22.41 -10.28 12.26
CA ASN A 169 23.00 -11.61 12.39
C ASN A 169 21.96 -12.63 12.89
N ILE A 170 22.30 -13.93 12.83
CA ILE A 170 21.35 -15.00 13.14
C ILE A 170 20.85 -14.99 14.59
N SER A 171 21.71 -14.61 15.55
CA SER A 171 21.34 -14.50 16.97
C SER A 171 20.32 -13.38 17.20
N GLN A 172 20.51 -12.23 16.54
CA GLN A 172 19.57 -11.12 16.58
C GLN A 172 18.23 -11.51 15.94
N LEU A 173 18.25 -12.14 14.75
CA LEU A 173 17.04 -12.62 14.08
C LEU A 173 16.24 -13.59 14.97
N ILE A 174 16.90 -14.59 15.56
CA ILE A 174 16.25 -15.55 16.46
C ILE A 174 15.65 -14.85 17.67
N SER A 175 16.38 -13.91 18.29
CA SER A 175 15.89 -13.14 19.44
C SER A 175 14.64 -12.33 19.10
N MET A 176 14.65 -11.62 17.96
CA MET A 176 13.53 -10.79 17.52
C MET A 176 12.30 -11.60 17.13
N PHE A 177 12.46 -12.79 16.52
CA PHE A 177 11.32 -13.66 16.24
C PHE A 177 10.74 -14.28 17.53
N ARG A 178 11.60 -14.72 18.45
CA ARG A 178 11.17 -15.27 19.74
C ARG A 178 10.45 -14.23 20.61
N SER A 179 10.85 -12.96 20.56
CA SER A 179 10.13 -11.90 21.29
C SER A 179 8.72 -11.66 20.78
N LYS A 180 8.41 -12.10 19.55
CA LYS A 180 7.07 -12.13 18.95
C LYS A 180 6.38 -13.49 19.12
N GLY A 181 6.97 -14.43 19.86
CA GLY A 181 6.42 -15.78 20.05
C GLY A 181 6.58 -16.69 18.84
N LEU A 182 7.44 -16.33 17.88
CA LEU A 182 7.71 -17.12 16.67
C LEU A 182 8.92 -18.04 16.87
N SER A 183 8.85 -19.23 16.27
CA SER A 183 9.92 -20.24 16.35
C SER A 183 11.09 -19.93 15.41
N VAL A 184 12.20 -20.65 15.60
CA VAL A 184 13.34 -20.60 14.67
C VAL A 184 12.95 -21.11 13.27
N LYS A 185 12.03 -22.09 13.21
CA LYS A 185 11.43 -22.51 11.95
C LYS A 185 10.60 -21.39 11.30
N ASP A 186 9.79 -20.66 12.06
CA ASP A 186 9.02 -19.52 11.52
C ASP A 186 9.94 -18.44 10.94
N LEU A 187 11.10 -18.18 11.56
CA LEU A 187 12.12 -17.28 11.02
C LEU A 187 12.54 -17.69 9.61
N VAL A 188 13.08 -18.89 9.44
CA VAL A 188 13.62 -19.32 8.13
C VAL A 188 12.53 -19.52 7.07
N VAL A 189 11.31 -19.87 7.48
CA VAL A 189 10.15 -19.98 6.60
C VAL A 189 9.69 -18.61 6.11
N LEU A 190 9.51 -17.65 7.02
CA LEU A 190 9.02 -16.31 6.67
C LEU A 190 10.05 -15.50 5.87
N SER A 191 11.36 -15.73 6.10
CA SER A 191 12.42 -15.20 5.21
C SER A 191 12.24 -15.65 3.75
N GLY A 192 11.59 -16.79 3.51
CA GLY A 192 11.22 -17.25 2.17
C GLY A 192 10.33 -16.28 1.39
N GLY A 193 9.66 -15.34 2.05
CA GLY A 193 8.91 -14.26 1.39
C GLY A 193 9.78 -13.36 0.50
N HIS A 194 11.11 -13.36 0.69
CA HIS A 194 12.07 -12.66 -0.18
C HIS A 194 12.18 -13.26 -1.59
N THR A 195 11.47 -14.37 -1.89
CA THR A 195 11.34 -14.91 -3.25
C THR A 195 10.64 -13.94 -4.23
N ILE A 196 9.79 -13.02 -3.73
CA ILE A 196 9.12 -12.01 -4.56
C ILE A 196 9.59 -10.58 -4.25
N GLY A 197 9.77 -9.79 -5.32
CA GLY A 197 10.00 -8.34 -5.22
C GLY A 197 11.46 -7.89 -5.29
N THR A 198 11.68 -6.61 -5.03
CA THR A 198 12.96 -5.93 -5.27
C THR A 198 13.41 -5.16 -4.04
N SER A 199 14.72 -4.97 -3.90
CA SER A 199 15.33 -4.11 -2.90
C SER A 199 16.10 -2.96 -3.54
N HIS A 200 16.18 -1.83 -2.85
CA HIS A 200 17.12 -0.77 -3.20
C HIS A 200 18.56 -1.21 -2.87
N CYS A 201 19.53 -0.73 -3.66
CA CYS A 201 20.95 -0.97 -3.44
C CYS A 201 21.41 -0.56 -2.02
N SER A 202 20.85 0.51 -1.46
CA SER A 202 21.17 1.01 -0.12
C SER A 202 21.00 -0.02 1.00
N SER A 203 20.18 -1.07 0.78
CA SER A 203 19.96 -2.14 1.75
C SER A 203 21.04 -3.25 1.74
N PHE A 204 22.03 -3.20 0.84
CA PHE A 204 23.08 -4.24 0.81
C PHE A 204 24.42 -3.76 0.24
N THR A 205 24.56 -2.50 -0.19
CA THR A 205 25.84 -1.95 -0.70
C THR A 205 26.97 -2.00 0.33
N SER A 206 26.67 -1.98 1.63
CA SER A 206 27.68 -2.22 2.69
C SER A 206 28.37 -3.59 2.52
N ARG A 207 27.64 -4.62 2.07
CA ARG A 207 28.21 -5.95 1.80
C ARG A 207 29.14 -5.97 0.58
N LEU A 208 28.98 -5.01 -0.33
CA LEU A 208 29.77 -4.95 -1.56
C LEU A 208 31.06 -4.12 -1.40
N TYR A 209 31.04 -3.13 -0.51
CA TYR A 209 32.09 -2.10 -0.45
C TYR A 209 32.62 -1.79 0.96
N ASN A 210 31.92 -2.18 2.03
CA ASN A 210 32.27 -1.83 3.41
C ASN A 210 32.08 -3.03 4.36
N SER A 211 32.71 -4.15 4.02
CA SER A 211 32.71 -5.38 4.81
C SER A 211 34.14 -5.83 5.13
N THR A 212 34.28 -6.89 5.94
CA THR A 212 35.55 -7.34 6.52
C THR A 212 36.38 -8.26 5.62
N GLY A 213 35.85 -8.67 4.47
CA GLY A 213 36.56 -9.55 3.54
C GLY A 213 37.50 -8.81 2.59
N LYS A 214 38.07 -9.56 1.64
CA LYS A 214 39.01 -9.03 0.65
C LYS A 214 38.36 -7.90 -0.16
N ASP A 215 39.12 -6.82 -0.38
CA ASP A 215 38.68 -5.63 -1.13
C ASP A 215 37.39 -4.99 -0.58
N GLY A 216 37.14 -5.11 0.73
CA GLY A 216 35.97 -4.56 1.41
C GLY A 216 34.66 -5.31 1.12
N THR A 217 34.74 -6.52 0.58
CA THR A 217 33.56 -7.33 0.22
C THR A 217 33.17 -8.32 1.31
N ASP A 218 31.90 -8.68 1.39
CA ASP A 218 31.39 -9.66 2.35
C ASP A 218 31.87 -11.08 1.99
N PRO A 219 32.68 -11.74 2.85
CA PRO A 219 33.22 -13.08 2.56
C PRO A 219 32.16 -14.18 2.63
N THR A 220 30.94 -13.88 3.11
CA THR A 220 29.80 -14.80 3.12
C THR A 220 29.00 -14.77 1.83
N LEU A 221 29.28 -13.83 0.92
CA LEU A 221 28.62 -13.66 -0.37
C LEU A 221 29.47 -14.25 -1.50
N ASP A 222 28.83 -14.96 -2.44
CA ASP A 222 29.49 -15.52 -3.61
C ASP A 222 30.17 -14.44 -4.47
N SER A 223 31.42 -14.68 -4.88
CA SER A 223 32.26 -13.66 -5.55
C SER A 223 31.75 -13.27 -6.94
N GLU A 224 31.22 -14.23 -7.71
CA GLU A 224 30.58 -13.94 -9.00
C GLU A 224 29.31 -13.10 -8.81
N TYR A 225 28.55 -13.39 -7.75
CA TYR A 225 27.36 -12.63 -7.42
C TYR A 225 27.69 -11.20 -6.95
N ILE A 226 28.76 -11.02 -6.16
CA ILE A 226 29.30 -9.70 -5.82
C ILE A 226 29.61 -8.91 -7.11
N ALA A 227 30.30 -9.52 -8.08
CA ALA A 227 30.63 -8.85 -9.34
C ALA A 227 29.37 -8.41 -10.10
N LYS A 228 28.35 -9.28 -10.16
CA LYS A 228 27.04 -8.94 -10.74
C LYS A 228 26.37 -7.78 -10.01
N LEU A 229 26.36 -7.78 -8.68
CA LEU A 229 25.74 -6.71 -7.88
C LEU A 229 26.49 -5.38 -8.04
N LYS A 230 27.84 -5.37 -8.03
CA LYS A 230 28.67 -4.17 -8.28
C LYS A 230 28.49 -3.58 -9.68
N SER A 231 28.08 -4.39 -10.66
CA SER A 231 27.74 -3.88 -11.99
C SER A 231 26.50 -2.99 -11.98
N LYS A 232 25.54 -3.27 -11.07
CA LYS A 232 24.28 -2.55 -10.92
C LYS A 232 24.34 -1.44 -9.86
N CYS A 233 24.85 -1.76 -8.67
CA CYS A 233 24.88 -0.87 -7.52
C CYS A 233 26.24 -0.20 -7.38
N LYS A 234 26.29 1.14 -7.44
CA LYS A 234 27.51 1.92 -7.16
C LYS A 234 27.57 2.32 -5.68
N VAL A 235 28.75 2.76 -5.24
CA VAL A 235 28.92 3.36 -3.90
C VAL A 235 28.02 4.59 -3.80
N GLY A 236 27.21 4.67 -2.74
CA GLY A 236 26.26 5.77 -2.53
C GLY A 236 24.93 5.68 -3.29
N ASP A 237 24.68 4.59 -4.02
CA ASP A 237 23.42 4.39 -4.75
C ASP A 237 22.23 4.16 -3.78
N GLN A 238 21.23 5.03 -3.87
CA GLN A 238 20.03 5.00 -3.04
C GLN A 238 18.77 4.56 -3.81
N THR A 239 18.79 4.55 -5.14
CA THR A 239 17.56 4.48 -5.94
C THR A 239 17.47 3.22 -6.79
N THR A 240 18.60 2.66 -7.22
CA THR A 240 18.61 1.47 -8.08
C THR A 240 17.96 0.28 -7.38
N LEU A 241 17.04 -0.37 -8.09
CA LEU A 241 16.34 -1.56 -7.64
C LEU A 241 17.05 -2.81 -8.18
N VAL A 242 17.19 -3.81 -7.32
CA VAL A 242 17.71 -5.13 -7.64
C VAL A 242 16.70 -6.19 -7.20
N GLU A 243 16.54 -7.21 -8.04
CA GLU A 243 15.70 -8.38 -7.76
C GLU A 243 16.24 -9.13 -6.54
N MET A 244 15.38 -9.45 -5.57
CA MET A 244 15.79 -10.23 -4.39
C MET A 244 15.99 -11.71 -4.73
N ASP A 245 15.26 -12.20 -5.73
CA ASP A 245 15.35 -13.57 -6.29
C ASP A 245 15.56 -13.51 -7.82
N PRO A 246 16.80 -13.27 -8.30
CA PRO A 246 17.06 -13.12 -9.72
C PRO A 246 16.66 -14.37 -10.51
N GLY A 247 15.77 -14.18 -11.49
CA GLY A 247 15.20 -15.25 -12.31
C GLY A 247 13.83 -15.73 -11.86
N SER A 248 13.41 -15.46 -10.62
CA SER A 248 12.06 -15.81 -10.12
C SER A 248 11.33 -14.68 -9.39
N VAL A 249 11.79 -13.43 -9.51
CA VAL A 249 11.31 -12.25 -8.76
C VAL A 249 9.78 -11.98 -8.75
N ARG A 250 9.02 -12.56 -9.68
CA ARG A 250 7.56 -12.41 -9.81
C ARG A 250 6.77 -13.65 -9.40
N THR A 251 7.46 -14.73 -9.07
CA THR A 251 6.89 -16.03 -8.74
C THR A 251 7.25 -16.35 -7.31
N PHE A 252 6.28 -16.77 -6.53
CA PHE A 252 6.50 -17.23 -5.17
C PHE A 252 6.88 -18.71 -5.23
N ASP A 253 8.16 -19.03 -5.11
CA ASP A 253 8.67 -20.41 -5.17
C ASP A 253 9.84 -20.63 -4.18
N ASN A 254 10.55 -21.76 -4.32
CA ASN A 254 11.69 -22.09 -3.47
C ASN A 254 13.06 -21.64 -4.02
N SER A 255 13.11 -20.83 -5.08
CA SER A 255 14.35 -20.30 -5.68
C SER A 255 15.18 -19.51 -4.68
N TYR A 256 14.54 -18.71 -3.82
CA TYR A 256 15.17 -18.03 -2.69
C TYR A 256 16.11 -18.95 -1.88
N TYR A 257 15.65 -20.15 -1.51
CA TYR A 257 16.47 -21.09 -0.74
C TYR A 257 17.64 -21.64 -1.55
N THR A 258 17.46 -21.83 -2.87
CA THR A 258 18.54 -22.21 -3.79
C THR A 258 19.63 -21.13 -3.86
N LEU A 259 19.23 -19.86 -3.89
CA LEU A 259 20.16 -18.74 -3.88
C LEU A 259 20.88 -18.64 -2.53
N VAL A 260 20.17 -18.68 -1.41
CA VAL A 260 20.79 -18.63 -0.07
C VAL A 260 21.78 -19.78 0.11
N ALA A 261 21.42 -21.02 -0.26
CA ALA A 261 22.31 -22.18 -0.17
C ALA A 261 23.62 -22.01 -0.98
N LYS A 262 23.56 -21.27 -2.10
CA LYS A 262 24.71 -20.91 -2.95
C LYS A 262 25.43 -19.64 -2.49
N ARG A 263 25.15 -19.12 -1.29
CA ARG A 263 25.67 -17.84 -0.80
C ARG A 263 25.33 -16.66 -1.72
N ARG A 264 24.12 -16.69 -2.31
CA ARG A 264 23.57 -15.65 -3.19
C ARG A 264 22.32 -14.98 -2.62
N GLY A 265 22.11 -15.05 -1.29
CA GLY A 265 21.12 -14.23 -0.59
C GLY A 265 21.52 -12.75 -0.63
N LEU A 266 20.55 -11.86 -0.90
CA LEU A 266 20.83 -10.45 -1.16
C LEU A 266 21.23 -9.70 0.12
N PHE A 267 20.49 -9.93 1.21
CA PHE A 267 20.76 -9.30 2.49
C PHE A 267 21.75 -10.10 3.33
N GLN A 268 22.41 -9.44 4.27
CA GLN A 268 23.27 -10.14 5.23
C GLN A 268 22.42 -11.00 6.18
N SER A 269 21.19 -10.57 6.49
CA SER A 269 20.22 -11.39 7.22
C SER A 269 19.82 -12.67 6.47
N ASP A 270 19.81 -12.68 5.13
CA ASP A 270 19.58 -13.91 4.35
C ASP A 270 20.78 -14.87 4.48
N ALA A 271 22.01 -14.35 4.34
CA ALA A 271 23.22 -15.14 4.49
C ALA A 271 23.36 -15.75 5.90
N ALA A 272 22.93 -15.00 6.92
CA ALA A 272 22.94 -15.42 8.31
C ALA A 272 22.10 -16.68 8.58
N LEU A 273 21.11 -17.01 7.73
CA LEU A 273 20.35 -18.26 7.84
C LEU A 273 21.24 -19.51 7.71
N LEU A 274 22.45 -19.40 7.17
CA LEU A 274 23.43 -20.50 7.10
C LEU A 274 24.28 -20.68 8.36
N ASP A 275 24.15 -19.78 9.34
CA ASP A 275 24.99 -19.71 10.54
C ASP A 275 24.34 -20.38 11.78
N ASN A 276 23.11 -20.85 11.66
CA ASN A 276 22.45 -21.68 12.66
C ASN A 276 22.09 -23.04 12.07
N SER A 277 22.27 -24.12 12.84
CA SER A 277 22.08 -25.50 12.36
C SER A 277 20.64 -25.79 11.91
N GLU A 278 19.64 -25.28 12.62
CA GLU A 278 18.22 -25.49 12.33
C GLU A 278 17.80 -24.73 11.05
N THR A 279 18.11 -23.44 10.97
CA THR A 279 17.79 -22.63 9.78
C THR A 279 18.56 -23.13 8.55
N LYS A 280 19.84 -23.48 8.70
CA LYS A 280 20.66 -24.05 7.62
C LYS A 280 20.12 -25.38 7.11
N ALA A 281 19.66 -26.25 8.02
CA ALA A 281 19.06 -27.52 7.62
C ALA A 281 17.80 -27.30 6.79
N TYR A 282 16.95 -26.34 7.17
CA TYR A 282 15.76 -25.98 6.40
C TYR A 282 16.11 -25.38 5.02
N VAL A 283 17.05 -24.43 4.96
CA VAL A 283 17.53 -23.85 3.68
C VAL A 283 18.01 -24.97 2.74
N LYS A 284 18.85 -25.88 3.24
CA LYS A 284 19.37 -27.00 2.43
C LYS A 284 18.24 -27.92 1.95
N LEU A 285 17.30 -28.26 2.83
CA LEU A 285 16.14 -29.09 2.49
C LEU A 285 15.33 -28.48 1.34
N GLN A 286 14.97 -27.19 1.43
CA GLN A 286 14.16 -26.55 0.39
C GLN A 286 14.96 -26.26 -0.89
N SER A 287 16.27 -26.01 -0.80
CA SER A 287 17.13 -25.78 -1.97
C SER A 287 17.31 -27.02 -2.85
N ALA A 288 17.20 -28.22 -2.28
CA ALA A 288 17.33 -29.49 -2.99
C ALA A 288 15.96 -30.07 -3.44
N ALA A 289 14.86 -29.42 -3.09
CA ALA A 289 13.52 -29.96 -3.32
C ALA A 289 13.07 -29.74 -4.77
N THR A 290 12.94 -30.83 -5.53
CA THR A 290 12.25 -30.84 -6.84
C THR A 290 10.82 -31.37 -6.75
N HIS A 291 10.53 -32.24 -5.76
CA HIS A 291 9.20 -32.89 -5.60
C HIS A 291 8.73 -33.01 -4.13
N ARG A 292 9.55 -32.59 -3.14
CA ARG A 292 9.28 -32.74 -1.70
C ARG A 292 9.36 -31.41 -0.93
N SER A 293 9.15 -30.27 -1.60
CA SER A 293 9.21 -28.98 -0.91
C SER A 293 8.06 -28.88 0.10
N THR A 294 8.38 -28.67 1.37
CA THR A 294 7.40 -28.38 2.41
C THR A 294 7.13 -26.88 2.54
N PHE A 295 7.87 -26.05 1.80
CA PHE A 295 7.89 -24.60 1.94
C PHE A 295 6.51 -23.98 1.91
N PHE A 296 5.66 -24.32 0.93
CA PHE A 296 4.34 -23.72 0.79
C PHE A 296 3.42 -24.02 1.98
N LYS A 297 3.44 -25.27 2.46
CA LYS A 297 2.69 -25.69 3.65
C LYS A 297 3.22 -24.99 4.90
N ASP A 298 4.53 -24.98 5.07
CA ASP A 298 5.19 -24.35 6.21
C ASP A 298 4.95 -22.83 6.21
N PHE A 299 4.99 -22.17 5.05
CA PHE A 299 4.73 -20.75 4.89
C PHE A 299 3.30 -20.38 5.31
N GLY A 300 2.29 -21.14 4.88
CA GLY A 300 0.92 -20.94 5.34
C GLY A 300 0.76 -21.10 6.86
N VAL A 301 1.49 -22.04 7.48
CA VAL A 301 1.51 -22.20 8.95
C VAL A 301 2.18 -20.99 9.61
N SER A 302 3.36 -20.59 9.15
CA SER A 302 4.10 -19.47 9.73
C SER A 302 3.41 -18.12 9.51
N MET A 303 2.69 -17.93 8.41
CA MET A 303 1.86 -16.74 8.19
C MET A 303 0.68 -16.68 9.18
N ARG A 304 0.08 -17.82 9.55
CA ARG A 304 -0.93 -17.85 10.63
C ARG A 304 -0.30 -17.58 11.99
N ASN A 305 0.87 -18.15 12.29
CA ASN A 305 1.59 -17.89 13.53
C ASN A 305 1.92 -16.39 13.66
N MET A 306 2.50 -15.80 12.62
CA MET A 306 2.78 -14.36 12.54
C MET A 306 1.49 -13.54 12.65
N GLY A 307 0.44 -13.93 11.94
CA GLY A 307 -0.86 -13.26 11.96
C GLY A 307 -1.56 -13.21 13.33
N ARG A 308 -1.09 -13.98 14.33
CA ARG A 308 -1.58 -13.97 15.71
C ARG A 308 -0.76 -13.08 16.65
N VAL A 309 0.35 -12.53 16.17
CA VAL A 309 1.25 -11.70 16.98
C VAL A 309 0.55 -10.41 17.39
N GLY A 310 0.48 -10.15 18.70
CA GLY A 310 0.03 -8.87 19.26
C GLY A 310 -1.36 -8.41 18.82
N VAL A 311 -2.24 -9.34 18.43
CA VAL A 311 -3.55 -8.98 17.87
C VAL A 311 -4.49 -8.40 18.92
N LEU A 312 -5.25 -7.39 18.53
CA LEU A 312 -6.35 -6.85 19.33
C LEU A 312 -7.64 -7.57 18.96
N THR A 313 -8.44 -7.96 19.96
CA THR A 313 -9.72 -8.64 19.75
C THR A 313 -10.80 -8.09 20.68
N GLY A 314 -12.07 -8.42 20.41
CA GLY A 314 -13.19 -7.99 21.25
C GLY A 314 -13.27 -6.46 21.36
N LYS A 315 -13.06 -5.94 22.58
CA LYS A 315 -13.09 -4.50 22.92
C LYS A 315 -11.69 -3.85 22.99
N ALA A 316 -10.62 -4.59 22.74
CA ALA A 316 -9.24 -4.11 22.91
C ALA A 316 -8.74 -3.19 21.76
N GLY A 317 -9.58 -2.94 20.76
CA GLY A 317 -9.32 -2.03 19.65
C GLY A 317 -10.64 -1.60 19.02
N GLU A 318 -10.60 -1.13 17.79
CA GLU A 318 -11.81 -0.66 17.09
C GLU A 318 -11.97 -1.26 15.69
N ILE A 319 -13.07 -0.94 15.03
CA ILE A 319 -13.16 -1.10 13.58
C ILE A 319 -13.03 0.30 12.99
N ARG A 320 -11.89 0.57 12.38
CA ARG A 320 -11.72 1.83 11.66
C ARG A 320 -12.54 1.72 10.39
N LYS A 321 -13.51 2.61 10.26
CA LYS A 321 -14.04 2.99 8.95
C LYS A 321 -12.90 3.68 8.18
N LEU A 322 -13.09 3.92 6.89
CA LEU A 322 -12.11 4.66 6.07
C LEU A 322 -11.52 5.84 6.83
N SER A 323 -10.25 6.17 6.57
CA SER A 323 -9.56 7.36 7.08
C SER A 323 -10.54 8.54 7.16
N PRO A 324 -10.55 9.35 8.26
CA PRO A 324 -11.65 10.24 8.65
C PRO A 324 -12.24 11.15 7.57
N CYS A 325 -11.56 11.34 6.45
CA CYS A 325 -12.08 12.15 5.39
C CYS A 325 -13.17 11.52 4.51
N LEU A 326 -13.38 10.20 4.56
CA LEU A 326 -14.52 9.58 3.87
C LEU A 326 -15.78 9.48 4.76
N ILE A 327 -15.65 9.65 6.08
CA ILE A 327 -16.78 9.52 7.03
C ILE A 327 -17.57 10.83 7.16
N PHE A 328 -16.94 11.99 6.94
CA PHE A 328 -17.57 13.30 7.10
C PHE A 328 -18.71 13.61 6.10
N LEU A 329 -18.90 12.76 5.09
CA LEU A 329 -19.93 12.93 4.06
C LEU A 329 -21.29 12.26 4.36
N GLN A 330 -21.41 11.42 5.41
CA GLN A 330 -22.68 10.73 5.69
C GLN A 330 -23.51 11.34 6.82
N LEU A 331 -22.93 12.17 7.71
CA LEU A 331 -23.64 12.74 8.85
C LEU A 331 -24.17 14.17 8.64
N ILE A 332 -23.79 14.83 7.53
CA ILE A 332 -24.33 16.15 7.13
C ILE A 332 -25.51 16.00 6.15
N PHE A 333 -25.79 14.78 5.66
CA PHE A 333 -26.82 14.54 4.64
C PHE A 333 -28.27 14.50 5.18
N LEU A 334 -28.47 14.58 6.51
CA LEU A 334 -29.80 14.62 7.12
C LEU A 334 -30.28 16.01 7.53
N LEU A 335 -29.49 17.06 7.32
CA LEU A 335 -29.87 18.44 7.68
C LEU A 335 -29.84 19.45 6.52
N PHE A 336 -29.50 19.03 5.31
CA PHE A 336 -29.59 19.87 4.10
C PHE A 336 -30.40 19.17 3.02
N VAL A 337 -31.67 18.91 3.32
CA VAL A 337 -32.70 19.01 2.28
C VAL A 337 -32.78 20.49 1.93
N PHE A 338 -32.25 20.87 0.77
CA PHE A 338 -32.69 21.95 -0.13
C PHE A 338 -31.49 22.52 -0.92
N ASN A 339 -31.50 22.21 -2.22
CA ASN A 339 -30.80 22.87 -3.33
C ASN A 339 -29.26 22.88 -3.32
N SER A 340 -28.67 21.89 -3.99
CA SER A 340 -27.49 22.11 -4.85
C SER A 340 -27.50 21.09 -5.98
N ALA A 341 -27.53 21.60 -7.22
CA ALA A 341 -27.49 20.79 -8.43
C ALA A 341 -26.18 19.98 -8.48
N ASN A 342 -26.28 18.67 -8.70
CA ASN A 342 -25.14 17.81 -9.00
C ASN A 342 -24.52 18.24 -10.33
N ALA A 343 -23.43 19.02 -10.31
CA ALA A 343 -22.66 19.30 -11.51
C ALA A 343 -21.85 18.05 -11.88
N GLN A 344 -22.25 17.38 -12.96
CA GLN A 344 -21.56 16.23 -13.54
C GLN A 344 -20.73 16.70 -14.75
N LEU A 345 -19.52 16.15 -14.93
CA LEU A 345 -18.69 16.41 -16.11
C LEU A 345 -19.44 16.00 -17.40
N LYS A 346 -19.21 16.71 -18.49
CA LYS A 346 -19.80 16.39 -19.81
C LYS A 346 -18.86 16.76 -20.96
N VAL A 347 -18.93 15.99 -22.04
CA VAL A 347 -18.28 16.38 -23.31
C VAL A 347 -18.92 17.67 -23.83
N GLY A 348 -18.09 18.59 -24.32
CA GLY A 348 -18.56 19.87 -24.84
C GLY A 348 -19.07 20.84 -23.77
N PHE A 349 -18.60 20.74 -22.51
CA PHE A 349 -19.01 21.65 -21.43
C PHE A 349 -18.83 23.14 -21.79
N TYR A 350 -17.78 23.47 -22.53
CA TYR A 350 -17.45 24.83 -22.96
C TYR A 350 -18.03 25.22 -24.32
N LYS A 351 -18.86 24.39 -24.96
CA LYS A 351 -19.32 24.63 -26.34
C LYS A 351 -20.00 25.98 -26.54
N ASP A 352 -20.73 26.47 -25.54
CA ASP A 352 -21.47 27.74 -25.61
C ASP A 352 -20.71 28.91 -24.96
N THR A 353 -19.78 28.63 -24.06
CA THR A 353 -19.09 29.65 -23.23
C THR A 353 -17.65 29.93 -23.66
N CYS A 354 -16.96 28.92 -24.21
CA CYS A 354 -15.66 29.06 -24.85
C CYS A 354 -15.48 28.00 -25.96
N PRO A 355 -16.14 28.17 -27.13
CA PRO A 355 -16.15 27.16 -28.19
C PRO A 355 -14.76 26.83 -28.74
N GLN A 356 -13.81 27.75 -28.61
CA GLN A 356 -12.43 27.61 -29.11
C GLN A 356 -11.47 26.97 -28.09
N ALA A 357 -11.94 26.60 -26.88
CA ALA A 357 -11.07 26.13 -25.80
C ALA A 357 -10.13 24.99 -26.22
N GLU A 358 -10.66 23.89 -26.77
CA GLU A 358 -9.84 22.75 -27.18
C GLU A 358 -8.91 23.08 -28.36
N ALA A 359 -9.36 23.91 -29.30
CA ALA A 359 -8.55 24.34 -30.44
C ALA A 359 -7.35 25.19 -30.01
N ILE A 360 -7.56 26.07 -29.01
CA ILE A 360 -6.50 26.89 -28.42
C ILE A 360 -5.47 26.01 -27.70
N VAL A 361 -5.92 25.07 -26.85
CA VAL A 361 -5.02 24.12 -26.16
C VAL A 361 -4.21 23.34 -27.19
N LYS A 362 -4.87 22.77 -28.20
CA LYS A 362 -4.21 22.03 -29.27
C LYS A 362 -3.15 22.84 -30.00
N LYS A 363 -3.46 24.10 -30.36
CA LYS A 363 -2.49 24.99 -31.03
C LYS A 363 -1.24 25.23 -30.19
N VAL A 364 -1.40 25.45 -28.89
CA VAL A 364 -0.27 25.61 -27.97
C VAL A 364 0.52 24.29 -27.87
N MET A 365 -0.17 23.17 -27.74
CA MET A 365 0.46 21.85 -27.63
C MET A 365 1.22 21.44 -28.89
N ASP A 366 0.70 21.71 -30.08
CA ASP A 366 1.40 21.45 -31.35
C ASP A 366 2.70 22.28 -31.44
N GLN A 367 2.74 23.50 -30.90
CA GLN A 367 3.96 24.30 -30.83
C GLN A 367 4.95 23.75 -29.80
N VAL A 368 4.47 23.34 -28.62
CA VAL A 368 5.31 22.78 -27.56
C VAL A 368 5.91 21.44 -27.97
N MET A 369 5.13 20.56 -28.60
CA MET A 369 5.59 19.23 -29.02
C MET A 369 6.62 19.29 -30.16
N LYS A 370 6.58 20.33 -31.00
CA LYS A 370 7.63 20.58 -32.02
C LYS A 370 8.99 20.95 -31.42
N VAL A 371 9.00 21.66 -30.29
CA VAL A 371 10.23 22.23 -29.70
C VAL A 371 10.73 21.38 -28.53
N ALA A 372 9.84 20.77 -27.76
CA ALA A 372 10.15 20.06 -26.53
C ALA A 372 9.32 18.76 -26.38
N PRO A 373 9.48 17.77 -27.29
CA PRO A 373 8.74 16.50 -27.24
C PRO A 373 9.00 15.69 -25.96
N SER A 374 10.14 15.92 -25.29
CA SER A 374 10.48 15.28 -24.01
C SER A 374 9.58 15.70 -22.83
N LEU A 375 8.71 16.69 -23.02
CA LEU A 375 7.69 17.10 -22.05
C LEU A 375 6.41 16.26 -22.11
N SER A 376 6.23 15.40 -23.12
CA SER A 376 5.02 14.57 -23.26
C SER A 376 4.75 13.71 -22.02
N GLY A 377 5.75 12.95 -21.58
CA GLY A 377 5.68 12.11 -20.38
C GLY A 377 5.46 12.93 -19.09
N PRO A 378 6.25 13.98 -18.83
CA PRO A 378 6.05 14.86 -17.69
C PRO A 378 4.67 15.53 -17.59
N LEU A 379 4.11 16.02 -18.70
CA LEU A 379 2.79 16.66 -18.73
C LEU A 379 1.67 15.66 -18.49
N LEU A 380 1.76 14.48 -19.11
CA LEU A 380 0.82 13.39 -18.85
C LEU A 380 0.90 12.96 -17.37
N ARG A 381 2.11 12.80 -16.83
CA ARG A 381 2.35 12.47 -15.43
C ARG A 381 1.79 13.53 -14.49
N MET A 382 1.89 14.82 -14.83
CA MET A 382 1.31 15.90 -14.03
C MET A 382 -0.20 15.76 -13.88
N HIS A 383 -0.91 15.44 -14.97
CA HIS A 383 -2.36 15.15 -14.92
C HIS A 383 -2.67 13.94 -14.03
N PHE A 384 -1.88 12.86 -14.13
CA PHE A 384 -2.04 11.70 -13.26
C PHE A 384 -1.86 12.05 -11.78
N HIS A 385 -0.87 12.88 -11.45
CA HIS A 385 -0.58 13.27 -10.08
C HIS A 385 -1.69 14.19 -9.52
N ASP A 386 -2.16 15.17 -10.31
CA ASP A 386 -3.31 16.03 -9.94
C ASP A 386 -4.59 15.22 -9.66
N CYS A 387 -4.85 14.23 -10.51
CA CYS A 387 -5.99 13.34 -10.36
C CYS A 387 -5.89 12.41 -9.15
N PHE A 388 -4.69 12.15 -8.67
CA PHE A 388 -4.45 11.19 -7.59
C PHE A 388 -4.69 11.82 -6.21
N VAL A 389 -4.38 13.12 -6.03
CA VAL A 389 -4.43 13.78 -4.73
C VAL A 389 -5.81 14.30 -4.35
N ARG A 390 -6.41 15.16 -5.19
CA ARG A 390 -7.70 15.84 -4.87
C ARG A 390 -8.80 15.68 -5.92
N GLY A 391 -8.63 14.76 -6.87
CA GLY A 391 -9.69 14.45 -7.84
C GLY A 391 -9.71 15.38 -9.04
N CYS A 392 -8.55 15.55 -9.68
CA CYS A 392 -8.34 16.28 -10.93
C CYS A 392 -8.80 17.75 -10.83
N ASP A 393 -8.56 18.45 -9.73
CA ASP A 393 -9.04 19.82 -9.53
C ASP A 393 -7.95 20.86 -9.84
N GLY A 394 -6.80 20.48 -10.41
CA GLY A 394 -5.72 21.39 -10.73
C GLY A 394 -4.92 21.86 -9.52
N SER A 395 -5.11 21.28 -8.32
CA SER A 395 -4.38 21.67 -7.12
C SER A 395 -2.87 21.41 -7.21
N VAL A 396 -2.42 20.53 -8.11
CA VAL A 396 -0.99 20.31 -8.38
C VAL A 396 -0.33 21.55 -8.97
N LEU A 397 -1.09 22.45 -9.59
CA LEU A 397 -0.56 23.62 -10.29
C LEU A 397 -0.38 24.84 -9.36
N LEU A 398 -0.91 24.77 -8.14
CA LEU A 398 -0.91 25.89 -7.21
C LEU A 398 0.43 26.01 -6.48
N ASN A 399 0.81 27.25 -6.18
CA ASN A 399 1.91 27.55 -5.29
C ASN A 399 1.40 27.70 -3.84
N SER A 400 2.23 27.37 -2.86
CA SER A 400 1.96 27.62 -1.45
C SER A 400 2.97 28.61 -0.89
N SER A 401 2.49 29.57 -0.09
CA SER A 401 3.34 30.50 0.65
C SER A 401 4.15 29.83 1.77
N THR A 402 3.79 28.61 2.16
CA THR A 402 4.45 27.85 3.24
C THR A 402 5.38 26.75 2.73
N GLY A 403 5.58 26.62 1.40
CA GLY A 403 6.38 25.55 0.80
C GLY A 403 5.75 24.16 0.92
N GLN A 404 4.44 24.11 1.20
CA GLN A 404 3.68 22.88 1.38
C GLN A 404 2.74 22.54 0.21
N ALA A 405 2.92 23.11 -0.99
CA ALA A 405 2.00 22.85 -2.08
C ALA A 405 2.08 21.39 -2.54
N GLU A 406 1.02 20.88 -3.15
CA GLU A 406 1.00 19.52 -3.71
C GLU A 406 2.20 19.26 -4.64
N LYS A 407 2.57 20.22 -5.49
CA LYS A 407 3.75 20.14 -6.36
C LYS A 407 5.08 20.00 -5.62
N ASP A 408 5.15 20.43 -4.35
CA ASP A 408 6.35 20.38 -3.51
C ASP A 408 6.46 19.05 -2.75
N SER A 409 5.47 18.16 -2.90
CA SER A 409 5.48 16.83 -2.29
C SER A 409 6.62 15.96 -2.84
N PRO A 410 7.24 15.07 -2.04
CA PRO A 410 8.31 14.19 -2.51
C PRO A 410 7.98 13.39 -3.79
N PRO A 411 6.75 12.85 -3.97
CA PRO A 411 6.35 12.20 -5.22
C PRO A 411 6.31 13.15 -6.44
N ASN A 412 6.10 14.44 -6.19
CA ASN A 412 5.89 15.48 -7.21
C ASN A 412 7.15 16.30 -7.52
N LEU A 413 8.24 16.13 -6.76
CA LEU A 413 9.53 16.80 -7.02
C LEU A 413 10.10 16.51 -8.43
N SER A 414 9.67 15.40 -9.05
CA SER A 414 10.06 15.03 -10.41
C SER A 414 9.11 15.55 -11.52
N LEU A 415 8.00 16.17 -11.14
CA LEU A 415 7.09 16.81 -12.10
C LEU A 415 7.73 18.07 -12.67
N ARG A 416 7.53 18.28 -13.98
CA ARG A 416 8.06 19.42 -14.72
C ARG A 416 7.14 19.74 -15.90
N GLY A 417 7.20 20.96 -16.41
CA GLY A 417 6.34 21.43 -17.50
C GLY A 417 5.19 22.34 -17.05
N TYR A 418 5.18 22.82 -15.81
CA TYR A 418 4.15 23.73 -15.27
C TYR A 418 3.96 24.98 -16.15
N GLN A 419 5.06 25.52 -16.68
CA GLN A 419 5.06 26.67 -17.59
C GLN A 419 4.28 26.43 -18.90
N VAL A 420 4.11 25.17 -19.31
CA VAL A 420 3.28 24.83 -20.47
C VAL A 420 1.81 25.04 -20.13
N ILE A 421 1.39 24.63 -18.93
CA ILE A 421 0.03 24.84 -18.44
C ILE A 421 -0.25 26.34 -18.25
N ASP A 422 0.71 27.11 -17.73
CA ASP A 422 0.60 28.58 -17.64
C ASP A 422 0.42 29.24 -19.02
N ARG A 423 1.16 28.75 -20.03
CA ARG A 423 1.04 29.25 -21.41
C ARG A 423 -0.32 28.91 -22.02
N VAL A 424 -0.80 27.67 -21.81
CA VAL A 424 -2.14 27.25 -22.24
C VAL A 424 -3.21 28.11 -21.57
N LYS A 425 -3.11 28.29 -20.25
CA LYS A 425 -4.03 29.10 -19.47
C LYS A 425 -4.02 30.55 -19.92
N THR A 426 -2.85 31.14 -20.16
CA THR A 426 -2.72 32.51 -20.69
C THR A 426 -3.41 32.67 -22.04
N ALA A 427 -3.28 31.70 -22.93
CA ALA A 427 -3.95 31.73 -24.23
C ALA A 427 -5.48 31.60 -24.11
N LEU A 428 -5.95 30.75 -23.20
CA LEU A 428 -7.38 30.58 -22.91
C LEU A 428 -7.98 31.85 -22.26
N GLU A 429 -7.30 32.44 -21.28
CA GLU A 429 -7.76 33.67 -20.60
C GLU A 429 -7.84 34.87 -21.53
N LYS A 430 -7.02 34.90 -22.60
CA LYS A 430 -7.11 35.96 -23.62
C LYS A 430 -8.40 35.87 -24.43
N GLU A 431 -8.88 34.67 -24.69
CA GLU A 431 -10.08 34.42 -25.53
C GLU A 431 -11.36 34.39 -24.69
N CYS A 432 -11.34 33.68 -23.56
CA CYS A 432 -12.49 33.47 -22.69
C CYS A 432 -12.08 33.62 -21.21
N PRO A 433 -11.94 34.87 -20.73
CA PRO A 433 -11.45 35.18 -19.39
C PRO A 433 -12.30 34.53 -18.29
N GLY A 434 -11.66 33.82 -17.38
CA GLY A 434 -12.28 33.18 -16.21
C GLY A 434 -13.21 32.02 -16.52
N VAL A 435 -13.25 31.53 -17.77
CA VAL A 435 -14.20 30.49 -18.20
C VAL A 435 -13.64 29.08 -18.04
N VAL A 436 -12.45 28.80 -18.58
CA VAL A 436 -11.88 27.44 -18.60
C VAL A 436 -10.99 27.23 -17.37
N SER A 437 -11.22 26.19 -16.59
CA SER A 437 -10.43 25.90 -15.40
C SER A 437 -9.01 25.41 -15.76
N CYS A 438 -8.03 25.65 -14.89
CA CYS A 438 -6.70 25.03 -14.98
C CYS A 438 -6.80 23.49 -14.92
N ALA A 439 -7.72 22.96 -14.13
CA ALA A 439 -8.05 21.53 -14.05
C ALA A 439 -8.41 20.92 -15.42
N ASP A 440 -9.35 21.56 -16.15
CA ASP A 440 -9.73 21.10 -17.49
C ASP A 440 -8.66 21.39 -18.53
N ALA A 441 -7.94 22.51 -18.42
CA ALA A 441 -6.79 22.78 -19.29
C ALA A 441 -5.75 21.65 -19.18
N LEU A 442 -5.43 21.19 -17.97
CA LEU A 442 -4.51 20.07 -17.75
C LEU A 442 -5.03 18.74 -18.30
N ALA A 443 -6.33 18.46 -18.16
CA ALA A 443 -6.96 17.26 -18.72
C ALA A 443 -6.92 17.24 -20.27
N ILE A 444 -7.17 18.39 -20.91
CA ILE A 444 -7.08 18.53 -22.38
C ILE A 444 -5.62 18.40 -22.83
N VAL A 445 -4.67 18.99 -22.10
CA VAL A 445 -3.22 18.83 -22.37
C VAL A 445 -2.81 17.37 -22.30
N ALA A 446 -3.29 16.61 -21.31
CA ALA A 446 -2.98 15.18 -21.16
C ALA A 446 -3.42 14.34 -22.37
N ARG A 447 -4.59 14.65 -22.95
CA ARG A 447 -5.03 14.07 -24.23
C ARG A 447 -4.09 14.47 -25.36
N ASP A 448 -3.84 15.76 -25.53
CA ASP A 448 -3.10 16.27 -26.68
C ASP A 448 -1.64 15.78 -26.71
N VAL A 449 -0.98 15.64 -25.55
CA VAL A 449 0.37 15.02 -25.49
C VAL A 449 0.33 13.53 -25.83
N THR A 450 -0.76 12.82 -25.49
CA THR A 450 -0.90 11.40 -25.82
C THR A 450 -1.11 11.21 -27.31
N VAL A 451 -1.91 12.07 -27.94
CA VAL A 451 -2.11 12.06 -29.39
C VAL A 451 -0.81 12.44 -30.12
N ALA A 452 -0.07 13.43 -29.62
CA ALA A 452 1.20 13.86 -30.21
C ALA A 452 2.29 12.76 -30.19
N THR A 453 2.19 11.79 -29.27
CA THR A 453 3.09 10.63 -29.19
C THR A 453 2.55 9.39 -29.90
N MET A 454 1.58 9.56 -30.82
CA MET A 454 0.91 8.48 -31.55
C MET A 454 0.04 7.56 -30.67
N GLY A 455 -0.37 8.03 -29.50
CA GLY A 455 -1.37 7.38 -28.66
C GLY A 455 -2.81 7.66 -29.13
N PRO A 456 -3.81 7.02 -28.48
CA PRO A 456 -5.20 7.17 -28.86
C PRO A 456 -5.73 8.58 -28.58
N PHE A 457 -6.71 9.01 -29.39
CA PHE A 457 -7.54 10.18 -29.11
C PHE A 457 -8.77 9.76 -28.30
N TRP A 458 -9.21 10.62 -27.37
CA TRP A 458 -10.49 10.47 -26.67
C TRP A 458 -11.12 11.84 -26.43
N GLU A 459 -12.45 11.88 -26.29
CA GLU A 459 -13.14 13.09 -25.88
C GLU A 459 -12.93 13.34 -24.38
N VAL A 460 -12.62 14.59 -24.02
CA VAL A 460 -12.41 14.96 -22.61
C VAL A 460 -13.72 15.48 -22.03
N GLU A 461 -14.29 14.77 -21.06
CA GLU A 461 -15.39 15.31 -20.26
C GLU A 461 -14.85 16.48 -19.43
N THR A 462 -15.40 17.68 -19.64
CA THR A 462 -14.97 18.94 -19.01
C THR A 462 -16.07 19.47 -18.08
N GLY A 463 -15.77 20.54 -17.33
CA GLY A 463 -16.60 21.07 -16.25
C GLY A 463 -15.96 20.97 -14.86
N ARG A 464 -14.66 20.66 -14.78
CA ARG A 464 -13.90 20.66 -13.51
C ARG A 464 -13.73 22.09 -13.02
N ARG A 465 -13.64 22.27 -11.71
CA ARG A 465 -13.36 23.56 -11.08
C ARG A 465 -11.97 23.53 -10.46
N ASP A 466 -11.30 24.68 -10.47
CA ASP A 466 -9.99 24.81 -9.86
C ASP A 466 -10.09 24.69 -8.34
N GLY A 467 -9.26 23.80 -7.79
CA GLY A 467 -8.99 23.72 -6.37
C GLY A 467 -8.52 25.07 -5.86
N ARG A 468 -8.93 25.42 -4.64
CA ARG A 468 -8.52 26.69 -3.98
C ARG A 468 -7.43 26.49 -2.94
N VAL A 469 -7.06 25.24 -2.68
CA VAL A 469 -6.14 24.85 -1.62
C VAL A 469 -5.19 23.80 -2.18
N SER A 470 -3.89 24.01 -1.96
CA SER A 470 -2.84 23.06 -2.32
C SER A 470 -1.99 22.79 -1.11
N ASN A 471 -2.04 21.54 -0.64
CA ASN A 471 -1.31 21.11 0.53
C ASN A 471 -0.90 19.64 0.34
N PHE A 472 0.41 19.34 0.27
CA PHE A 472 0.89 17.97 0.15
C PHE A 472 0.68 17.13 1.42
N SER A 473 0.40 17.77 2.55
CA SER A 473 0.12 17.13 3.83
C SER A 473 -1.38 16.89 4.08
N GLU A 474 -2.26 17.34 3.17
CA GLU A 474 -3.68 16.99 3.23
C GLU A 474 -3.90 15.56 2.71
N PRO A 475 -4.78 14.76 3.33
CA PRO A 475 -5.03 13.40 2.88
C PRO A 475 -5.70 13.40 1.49
N LEU A 476 -5.62 12.26 0.79
CA LEU A 476 -6.29 11.99 -0.50
C LEU A 476 -7.81 11.81 -0.30
N THR A 477 -8.62 12.85 -0.44
CA THR A 477 -9.98 12.79 0.15
C THR A 477 -11.15 13.03 -0.77
N ASN A 478 -10.94 13.11 -2.08
CA ASN A 478 -12.06 13.16 -3.03
C ASN A 478 -11.65 12.51 -4.36
N LEU A 479 -11.99 11.23 -4.54
CA LEU A 479 -12.08 10.63 -5.88
C LEU A 479 -13.55 10.69 -6.33
N PRO A 480 -13.92 11.46 -7.35
CA PRO A 480 -15.23 11.31 -7.97
C PRO A 480 -15.35 9.94 -8.62
N HIS A 481 -16.47 9.25 -8.33
CA HIS A 481 -16.74 7.85 -8.59
C HIS A 481 -16.91 7.45 -10.09
N ARG A 482 -16.33 8.17 -11.06
CA ARG A 482 -16.63 8.00 -12.50
C ARG A 482 -15.48 7.69 -13.46
N PHE A 483 -14.24 7.48 -13.01
CA PHE A 483 -13.13 7.21 -13.93
C PHE A 483 -12.93 5.73 -14.37
N LEU A 484 -13.91 4.84 -14.14
CA LEU A 484 -13.80 3.42 -14.50
C LEU A 484 -14.88 2.89 -15.46
N GLN A 485 -15.64 3.76 -16.14
CA GLN A 485 -16.71 3.30 -17.05
C GLN A 485 -16.53 3.56 -18.55
N THR A 486 -15.43 4.14 -19.02
CA THR A 486 -15.26 4.46 -20.46
C THR A 486 -14.21 3.64 -21.21
N TYR A 487 -13.63 2.59 -20.61
CA TYR A 487 -12.86 1.58 -21.37
C TYR A 487 -13.55 0.22 -21.30
N ARG A 488 -14.72 0.14 -21.94
CA ARG A 488 -15.27 -1.09 -22.51
C ARG A 488 -15.62 -0.79 -23.96
N ASN A 489 -14.65 -0.99 -24.84
CA ASN A 489 -14.73 -1.75 -26.08
C ASN A 489 -13.37 -1.65 -26.78
#